data_AF-A0A5B8MCC4-F1
#
_entry.id   AF-A0A5B8MCC4-F1
#
_cell.length_a   1.000
_cell.length_b   1.000
_cell.length_c   1.000
_cell.angle_alpha   90.00
_cell.angle_beta   90.00
_cell.angle_gamma   90.00
#
_symmetry.space_group_name_H-M   'P 1'
#
loop_
_entity.id
_entity.type
_entity.pdbx_description
1 polymer ?
#
loop_
_entity_poly.entity_id
_entity_poly.type
_entity_poly.pdbx_seq_one_letter_code
_entity_poly.pdbx_strand_id
1 'polypeptide(L)'
;MSNQGVSPQMMSFLEQEKKKAAVNEIIGQLTNICWDKCMSTPGRKLSYGEEQCLSNCAQRFFESSQILLQKIGEKSGSGGM
;
A
#
# COMPACT_ATOMS: atom_id res chain seq x y z
N MET A 1 12.47 -14.99 36.51
CA MET A 1 12.21 -14.78 35.07
C MET A 1 11.05 -13.82 34.98
N SER A 2 11.31 -12.56 34.65
CA SER A 2 10.31 -11.49 34.69
C SER A 2 9.31 -11.68 33.55
N ASN A 3 8.05 -11.93 33.91
CA ASN A 3 6.93 -11.96 32.98
C ASN A 3 6.69 -10.53 32.47
N GLN A 4 7.40 -10.12 31.42
CA GLN A 4 7.11 -8.89 30.70
C GLN A 4 5.93 -9.15 29.78
N GLY A 5 4.73 -9.11 30.36
CA GLY A 5 3.50 -8.95 29.57
C GLY A 5 3.61 -7.65 28.76
N VAL A 6 3.24 -7.70 27.48
CA VAL A 6 3.27 -6.53 26.60
C VAL A 6 2.44 -5.41 27.25
N SER A 7 3.08 -4.31 27.64
CA SER A 7 2.38 -3.20 28.28
C SER A 7 1.40 -2.55 27.29
N PRO A 8 0.31 -1.92 27.74
CA PRO A 8 -0.60 -1.19 26.87
C PRO A 8 0.11 -0.13 26.00
N GLN A 9 1.15 0.50 26.55
CA GLN A 9 2.00 1.45 25.83
C GLN A 9 2.80 0.77 24.71
N MET A 10 3.35 -0.42 24.98
CA MET A 10 4.04 -1.21 23.97
C MET A 10 3.09 -1.70 22.86
N MET A 11 1.86 -2.10 23.21
CA MET A 11 0.85 -2.47 22.20
C MET A 11 0.51 -1.29 21.28
N SER A 12 0.25 -0.11 21.84
CA SER A 12 0.00 1.11 21.06
C SER A 12 1.17 1.47 20.15
N PHE A 13 2.41 1.39 20.66
CA PHE A 13 3.60 1.59 19.85
C PHE A 13 3.71 0.58 18.70
N LEU A 14 3.52 -0.70 18.97
CA LEU A 14 3.55 -1.75 17.95
C LEU A 14 2.48 -1.55 16.87
N GLU A 15 1.27 -1.12 17.22
CA GLU A 15 0.23 -0.81 16.25
C GLU A 15 0.60 0.37 15.34
N GLN A 16 1.22 1.42 15.90
CA GLN A 16 1.70 2.56 15.11
C GLN A 16 2.81 2.15 14.14
N GLU A 17 3.79 1.38 14.61
CA GLU A 17 4.89 0.90 13.77
C GLU A 17 4.40 -0.06 12.68
N LYS A 18 3.42 -0.92 12.98
CA LYS A 18 2.76 -1.76 11.97
C LYS A 18 2.10 -0.92 10.87
N LYS A 19 1.38 0.14 11.24
CA LYS A 19 0.75 1.05 10.26
C LYS A 19 1.80 1.73 9.37
N LYS A 20 2.90 2.21 9.96
CA LYS A 20 4.01 2.81 9.19
C LYS A 20 4.64 1.81 8.23
N ALA A 21 4.92 0.60 8.69
CA ALA A 21 5.48 -0.47 7.86
C ALA A 21 4.57 -0.80 6.67
N ALA A 22 3.26 -0.94 6.91
CA ALA A 22 2.28 -1.19 5.85
C ALA A 22 2.23 -0.05 4.81
N VAL A 23 2.27 1.21 5.25
CA VAL A 23 2.33 2.36 4.33
C VAL A 23 3.61 2.37 3.52
N ASN A 24 4.76 2.08 4.15
CA ASN A 24 6.04 2.00 3.44
C ASN A 24 6.06 0.89 2.39
N GLU A 25 5.44 -0.26 2.68
CA GLU A 25 5.29 -1.36 1.72
C GLU A 25 4.47 -0.90 0.50
N ILE A 26 3.34 -0.21 0.73
CA ILE A 26 2.50 0.34 -0.34
C ILE A 26 3.28 1.37 -1.18
N ILE A 27 4.05 2.25 -0.55
CA ILE A 27 4.90 3.22 -1.26
C ILE A 27 5.91 2.50 -2.16
N GLY A 28 6.54 1.43 -1.65
CA GLY A 28 7.46 0.60 -2.43
C GLY A 28 6.78 -0.04 -3.65
N GLN A 29 5.59 -0.62 -3.47
CA GLN A 29 4.81 -1.20 -4.56
C GLN A 29 4.41 -0.17 -5.62
N LEU A 30 3.89 0.98 -5.19
CA LEU A 30 3.55 2.09 -6.08
C LEU A 30 4.77 2.56 -6.88
N THR A 31 5.90 2.71 -6.20
CA THR A 31 7.15 3.16 -6.83
C THR A 31 7.55 2.20 -7.94
N ASN A 32 7.58 0.89 -7.68
CA ASN A 32 7.97 -0.10 -8.68
C ASN A 32 6.98 -0.15 -9.86
N ILE A 33 5.68 -0.28 -9.57
CA ILE A 33 4.64 -0.44 -10.59
C ILE A 33 4.53 0.81 -11.47
N CYS A 34 4.53 1.99 -10.86
CA CYS A 34 4.39 3.24 -11.60
C CYS A 34 5.68 3.63 -12.31
N TRP A 35 6.85 3.25 -11.79
CA TRP A 35 8.11 3.39 -12.51
C TRP A 35 8.06 2.62 -13.83
N ASP A 36 7.75 1.33 -13.79
CA ASP A 36 7.71 0.47 -14.98
C ASP A 36 6.69 0.94 -16.03
N LYS A 37 5.60 1.57 -15.59
CA LYS A 37 4.52 2.03 -16.47
C LYS A 37 4.73 3.43 -17.05
N CYS A 38 5.35 4.33 -16.28
CA CYS A 38 5.37 5.75 -16.61
C CYS A 38 6.75 6.27 -16.98
N MET A 39 7.83 5.62 -16.55
CA MET A 39 9.20 6.09 -16.78
C MET A 39 9.84 5.30 -17.92
N SER A 40 10.22 6.01 -18.99
CA SER A 40 10.93 5.40 -20.13
C SER A 40 12.42 5.74 -20.12
N THR A 41 12.76 7.03 -20.08
CA THR A 41 14.14 7.52 -19.96
C THR A 41 14.20 8.57 -18.87
N PRO A 42 14.89 8.31 -17.74
CA PRO A 42 14.96 9.27 -16.65
C PRO A 42 15.59 10.61 -17.08
N GLY A 43 14.79 11.68 -17.00
CA GLY A 43 15.25 13.06 -17.20
C GLY A 43 15.64 13.75 -15.89
N ARG A 44 16.16 14.98 -15.97
CA ARG A 44 16.43 15.81 -14.78
C ARG A 44 15.16 16.32 -14.10
N LYS A 45 14.04 16.29 -14.81
CA LYS A 45 12.70 16.68 -14.37
C LYS A 45 11.70 15.75 -15.02
N LEU A 46 10.57 15.57 -14.38
CA LEU A 46 9.43 14.90 -15.01
C LEU A 46 8.88 15.79 -16.13
N SER A 47 8.60 15.19 -17.26
CA SER A 47 7.76 15.79 -18.29
C SER A 47 6.32 15.86 -17.79
N TYR A 48 5.52 16.74 -18.38
CA TYR A 48 4.09 16.82 -18.08
C TYR A 48 3.37 15.46 -18.25
N GLY A 49 3.77 14.68 -19.26
CA GLY A 49 3.22 13.34 -19.49
C GLY A 49 3.56 12.35 -18.38
N GLU A 50 4.80 12.38 -17.87
CA GLU A 50 5.23 11.54 -16.74
C GLU A 50 4.51 11.93 -15.45
N GLU A 51 4.36 13.23 -15.16
CA GLU A 51 3.61 13.70 -13.98
C GLU A 51 2.14 13.23 -14.02
N GLN A 52 1.47 13.40 -15.16
CA GLN A 52 0.10 12.93 -15.34
C GLN A 52 0.01 11.40 -15.26
N CYS A 53 0.95 10.67 -15.84
CA CYS A 53 0.98 9.21 -15.77
C CYS A 53 1.14 8.73 -14.32
N LEU A 54 2.10 9.28 -13.57
CA LEU A 54 2.36 8.89 -12.18
C LEU A 54 1.15 9.14 -11.27
N SER A 55 0.51 10.30 -11.40
CA SER A 55 -0.71 10.64 -10.65
C SER A 55 -1.84 9.64 -10.94
N ASN A 56 -2.10 9.37 -12.22
CA ASN A 56 -3.12 8.42 -12.62
C ASN A 56 -2.78 6.98 -12.18
N CYS A 57 -1.52 6.57 -12.31
CA CYS A 57 -1.05 5.24 -11.92
C CYS A 57 -1.30 4.98 -10.43
N ALA A 58 -0.91 5.92 -9.57
CA ALA A 58 -1.12 5.78 -8.12
C ALA A 58 -2.62 5.70 -7.77
N GLN A 59 -3.44 6.59 -8.36
CA GLN A 59 -4.88 6.57 -8.15
C GLN A 59 -5.52 5.24 -8.59
N ARG A 60 -5.19 4.75 -9.80
CA ARG A 60 -5.70 3.49 -10.33
C ARG A 60 -5.24 2.27 -9.53
N PHE A 61 -4.03 2.30 -8.97
CA PHE A 61 -3.52 1.24 -8.10
C PHE A 61 -4.39 1.11 -6.85
N PHE A 62 -4.72 2.21 -6.18
CA PHE A 62 -5.59 2.19 -5.00
C PHE A 62 -7.01 1.73 -5.36
N GLU A 63 -7.61 2.28 -6.41
CA GLU A 63 -8.97 1.90 -6.86
C GLU A 63 -9.07 0.39 -7.16
N SER A 64 -8.13 -0.13 -7.94
CA SER A 64 -8.12 -1.56 -8.30
C SER A 64 -7.87 -2.46 -7.09
N SER A 65 -6.98 -2.04 -6.17
CA SER A 65 -6.73 -2.77 -4.93
C SER A 65 -7.97 -2.84 -4.05
N GLN A 66 -8.74 -1.75 -3.93
CA GLN A 66 -10.00 -1.74 -3.16
C GLN A 66 -11.04 -2.67 -3.77
N ILE A 67 -11.21 -2.65 -5.11
CA ILE A 67 -12.11 -3.57 -5.80
C ILE A 67 -11.74 -5.03 -5.55
N LEU A 68 -10.44 -5.35 -5.59
CA LEU A 68 -9.95 -6.69 -5.32
C LEU A 68 -10.25 -7.13 -3.89
N LEU A 69 -9.96 -6.27 -2.91
CA LEU A 69 -10.23 -6.54 -1.49
C LEU A 69 -11.72 -6.75 -1.23
N GLN A 70 -12.58 -5.92 -1.81
CA GLN A 70 -14.04 -6.09 -1.72
C GLN A 70 -14.47 -7.47 -2.23
N LYS A 71 -14.03 -7.85 -3.43
CA LYS A 71 -14.38 -9.14 -4.03
C LYS A 71 -13.86 -10.35 -3.25
N ILE A 72 -12.69 -10.22 -2.63
CA ILE A 72 -12.15 -11.27 -1.76
C ILE A 72 -13.02 -11.39 -0.48
N GLY A 73 -13.38 -10.26 0.12
CA GLY A 73 -14.25 -10.22 1.31
C GLY A 73 -15.65 -10.80 1.07
N GLU A 74 -16.25 -10.50 -0.09
CA GLU A 74 -17.54 -11.08 -0.51
C GLU A 74 -17.46 -12.62 -0.61
N LYS A 75 -16.37 -13.16 -1.17
CA LYS A 75 -16.18 -14.63 -1.30
C LYS A 75 -15.97 -15.33 0.03
N SER A 76 -15.36 -14.67 1.02
CA SER A 76 -15.16 -15.24 2.36
C SER A 76 -16.43 -15.33 3.20
N GLY A 77 -17.53 -14.66 2.79
CA GLY A 77 -18.82 -14.70 3.47
C GLY A 77 -19.78 -15.79 2.99
N SER A 78 -19.47 -16.50 1.90
CA SER A 78 -20.41 -17.43 1.22
C SER A 78 -20.09 -18.92 1.41
N GLY A 79 -19.18 -19.26 2.34
CA GLY A 79 -18.79 -20.65 2.64
C GLY A 79 -19.29 -21.19 3.99
N GLY A 80 -20.26 -20.53 4.62
CA GLY A 80 -20.75 -20.85 5.96
C GLY A 80 -22.27 -21.01 6.03
N MET A 81 -22.83 -21.90 5.20
CA MET A 81 -24.09 -22.63 5.46
C MET A 81 -23.95 -24.03 4.86
#